data_AF-A0A914Q9S7-F1
#
_entry.id   AF-A0A914Q9S7-F1
#
_cell.length_a   1.000
_cell.length_b   1.000
_cell.length_c   1.000
_cell.angle_alpha   90.00
_cell.angle_beta   90.00
_cell.angle_gamma   90.00
#
_symmetry.space_group_name_H-M   'P 1'
#
loop_
_entity.id
_entity.type
_entity.pdbx_description
1 polymer ?
#
loop_
_entity_poly.entity_id
_entity_poly.type
_entity_poly.pdbx_seq_one_letter_code
_entity_poly.pdbx_strand_id
1 'polypeptide(L)'
;MGKKDKKKKDEEKEALAEDQEYFHGFLDRQDLPALLNENGDFLVRTTEPNSGQSRQLVISVMYDKTSNNEDNKIRHFIIQRTTKGKTAHYTIDEKTFKSVPDLVNYYVDKKEAVNVQNSSTPAYLKTPISRQEWELSHDDIAQIKKIGEGAFGEVWCGKLKLKSSRKVDVAIKVVSFFFNIVFIY
;
A
#
# COMPACT_ATOMS: atom_id res chain seq x y z
N MET A 1 12.39 -12.17 -23.21
CA MET A 1 11.76 -12.29 -21.87
C MET A 1 11.04 -13.64 -21.79
N GLY A 2 11.53 -14.59 -20.98
CA GLY A 2 11.05 -15.97 -20.99
C GLY A 2 9.76 -16.17 -20.18
N LYS A 3 8.93 -17.15 -20.57
CA LYS A 3 7.69 -17.54 -19.86
C LYS A 3 7.89 -17.81 -18.36
N LYS A 4 9.12 -18.18 -17.95
CA LYS A 4 9.51 -18.49 -16.57
C LYS A 4 9.63 -17.24 -15.69
N ASP A 5 10.09 -16.12 -16.24
CA ASP A 5 10.28 -14.87 -15.51
C ASP A 5 8.94 -14.18 -15.24
N LYS A 6 8.01 -14.29 -16.19
CA LYS A 6 6.65 -13.76 -16.04
C LYS A 6 5.88 -14.48 -14.93
N LYS A 7 5.88 -15.82 -14.94
CA LYS A 7 5.21 -16.63 -13.92
C LYS A 7 5.70 -16.31 -12.49
N LYS A 8 7.02 -16.14 -12.33
CA LYS A 8 7.61 -15.81 -11.02
C LYS A 8 7.18 -14.42 -10.53
N LYS A 9 7.03 -13.45 -11.43
CA LYS A 9 6.59 -12.09 -11.09
C LYS A 9 5.11 -12.06 -10.68
N ASP A 10 4.28 -12.84 -11.37
CA ASP A 10 2.85 -12.92 -11.08
C ASP A 10 2.61 -13.61 -9.71
N GLU A 11 3.32 -14.70 -9.42
CA GLU A 11 3.28 -15.36 -8.10
C GLU A 11 3.73 -14.44 -6.94
N GLU A 12 4.72 -13.58 -7.19
CA GLU A 12 5.18 -12.61 -6.19
C GLU A 12 4.13 -11.50 -5.95
N LYS A 13 3.48 -11.00 -7.00
CA LYS A 13 2.38 -10.01 -6.91
C LYS A 13 1.21 -10.55 -6.10
N GLU A 14 0.83 -11.80 -6.37
CA GLU A 14 -0.25 -12.49 -5.66
C GLU A 14 0.10 -12.66 -4.17
N ALA A 15 1.35 -13.08 -3.88
CA ALA A 15 1.82 -13.23 -2.51
C ALA A 15 1.84 -11.91 -1.71
N LEU A 16 2.04 -10.77 -2.39
CA LEU A 16 2.03 -9.42 -1.82
C LEU A 16 0.62 -8.81 -1.69
N ALA A 17 -0.42 -9.51 -2.16
CA ALA A 17 -1.79 -9.03 -2.23
C ALA A 17 -2.04 -7.89 -3.24
N GLU A 18 -1.21 -7.70 -4.28
CA GLU A 18 -1.38 -6.57 -5.22
C GLU A 18 -2.73 -6.55 -5.96
N ASP A 19 -3.32 -7.74 -6.16
CA ASP A 19 -4.62 -7.92 -6.81
C ASP A 19 -5.80 -7.84 -5.82
N GLN A 20 -5.53 -7.74 -4.52
CA GLN A 20 -6.57 -7.64 -3.50
C GLN A 20 -7.13 -6.22 -3.45
N GLU A 21 -8.43 -6.10 -3.22
CA GLU A 21 -9.11 -4.80 -3.19
C GLU A 21 -8.64 -3.91 -2.03
N TYR A 22 -8.21 -4.51 -0.92
CA TYR A 22 -7.67 -3.81 0.24
C TYR A 22 -6.19 -3.45 0.12
N PHE A 23 -5.55 -3.67 -1.04
CA PHE A 23 -4.16 -3.28 -1.28
C PHE A 23 -4.08 -1.97 -2.06
N HIS A 24 -3.63 -0.91 -1.38
CA HIS A 24 -3.63 0.48 -1.87
C HIS A 24 -2.26 0.92 -2.42
N GLY A 25 -1.28 0.02 -2.51
CA GLY A 25 0.06 0.39 -2.99
C GLY A 25 0.69 1.48 -2.12
N PHE A 26 1.17 2.57 -2.73
CA PHE A 26 1.87 3.68 -2.03
C PHE A 26 0.92 4.73 -1.44
N LEU A 27 -0.06 4.28 -0.65
CA LEU A 27 -0.95 5.18 0.06
C LEU A 27 -0.24 5.81 1.28
N ASP A 28 -0.30 7.14 1.38
CA ASP A 28 0.32 7.88 2.47
C ASP A 28 -0.50 7.75 3.76
N ARG A 29 0.17 7.87 4.91
CA ARG A 29 -0.46 7.85 6.23
C ARG A 29 -1.48 8.97 6.40
N GLN A 30 -1.24 10.13 5.77
CA GLN A 30 -2.11 11.30 5.89
C GLN A 30 -3.49 11.10 5.27
N ASP A 31 -3.62 10.19 4.29
CA ASP A 31 -4.89 9.93 3.61
C ASP A 31 -5.77 8.90 4.34
N LEU A 32 -5.19 8.13 5.27
CA LEU A 32 -5.87 7.04 5.98
C LEU A 32 -7.10 7.48 6.79
N PRO A 33 -7.09 8.62 7.51
CA PRO A 33 -8.26 9.08 8.26
C PRO A 33 -9.49 9.35 7.39
N ALA A 34 -9.32 9.63 6.10
CA ALA A 34 -10.44 9.81 5.17
C ALA A 34 -11.02 8.49 4.66
N LEU A 35 -10.28 7.38 4.82
CA LEU A 35 -10.63 6.06 4.27
C LEU A 35 -11.13 5.09 5.36
N LEU A 36 -10.51 5.12 6.53
CA LEU A 36 -10.85 4.25 7.66
C LEU A 36 -11.84 4.99 8.57
N ASN A 37 -13.09 4.57 8.62
CA ASN A 37 -14.16 5.31 9.31
C ASN A 37 -14.66 4.59 10.57
N GLU A 38 -14.66 3.26 10.56
CA GLU A 38 -15.21 2.41 11.61
C GLU A 38 -14.14 1.52 12.26
N ASN A 39 -14.35 1.16 13.54
CA ASN A 39 -13.40 0.31 14.26
C ASN A 39 -13.29 -1.08 13.61
N GLY A 40 -12.09 -1.37 13.11
CA GLY A 40 -11.76 -2.58 12.37
C GLY A 40 -11.75 -2.41 10.86
N ASP A 41 -12.02 -1.21 10.34
CA ASP A 41 -11.70 -0.86 8.96
C ASP A 41 -10.19 -0.95 8.76
N PHE A 42 -9.76 -1.66 7.73
CA PHE A 42 -8.35 -1.87 7.47
C PHE A 42 -8.01 -1.85 5.99
N LEU A 43 -6.73 -1.60 5.72
CA LEU A 43 -6.13 -1.74 4.39
C LEU A 43 -4.66 -2.14 4.50
N VAL A 44 -4.10 -2.64 3.41
CA VAL A 44 -2.69 -2.93 3.24
C VAL A 44 -2.09 -1.88 2.31
N ARG A 45 -0.95 -1.32 2.71
CA ARG A 45 -0.20 -0.35 1.92
C ARG A 45 1.29 -0.66 1.96
N THR A 46 2.01 -0.07 1.03
CA THR A 46 3.47 -0.07 0.93
C THR A 46 3.98 1.28 1.39
N THR A 47 4.99 1.27 2.27
CA THR A 47 5.68 2.46 2.74
C THR A 47 7.16 2.36 2.39
N GLU A 48 7.78 3.49 2.07
CA GLU A 48 9.23 3.64 2.00
C GLU A 48 9.64 4.54 3.16
N PRO A 49 10.19 3.98 4.26
CA PRO A 49 10.47 4.77 5.47
C PRO A 49 11.45 5.91 5.20
N ASN A 50 12.46 5.64 4.38
CA ASN A 50 13.47 6.60 3.91
C ASN A 50 13.88 6.25 2.48
N SER A 51 14.29 7.26 1.70
CA SER A 51 14.87 7.06 0.36
C SER A 51 16.05 6.08 0.42
N GLY A 52 15.93 4.97 -0.31
CA GLY A 52 16.96 3.91 -0.36
C GLY A 52 16.78 2.76 0.65
N GLN A 53 15.78 2.82 1.54
CA GLN A 53 15.42 1.66 2.37
C GLN A 53 14.45 0.73 1.63
N SER A 54 14.46 -0.55 2.01
CA SER A 54 13.54 -1.54 1.44
C SER A 54 12.09 -1.17 1.73
N ARG A 55 11.25 -1.25 0.70
CA ARG A 55 9.79 -1.14 0.82
C ARG A 55 9.27 -2.06 1.93
N GLN A 56 8.43 -1.51 2.78
CA GLN A 56 7.76 -2.24 3.85
C GLN A 56 6.28 -2.33 3.57
N LEU A 57 5.72 -3.51 3.79
CA LEU A 57 4.28 -3.71 3.80
C LEU A 57 3.74 -3.36 5.18
N VAL A 58 2.60 -2.66 5.21
CA VAL A 58 1.97 -2.19 6.43
C VAL A 58 0.47 -2.44 6.36
N ILE A 59 -0.08 -3.05 7.41
CA ILE A 59 -1.52 -3.06 7.66
C ILE A 59 -1.85 -1.82 8.49
N SER A 60 -2.71 -0.96 7.97
CA SER A 60 -3.30 0.13 8.73
C SER A 60 -4.71 -0.27 9.15
N VAL A 61 -5.07 -0.10 10.41
CA VAL A 61 -6.42 -0.39 10.93
C VAL A 61 -6.93 0.72 11.83
N MET A 62 -8.20 1.09 11.66
CA MET A 62 -8.90 1.95 12.61
C MET A 62 -9.14 1.16 13.90
N TYR A 63 -8.43 1.55 14.93
CA TYR A 63 -8.40 0.90 16.23
C TYR A 63 -9.46 1.50 17.17
N ASP A 64 -9.51 2.83 17.24
CA ASP A 64 -10.43 3.54 18.11
C ASP A 64 -10.83 4.89 17.51
N LYS A 65 -11.93 4.92 16.75
CA LYS A 65 -12.50 6.13 16.16
C LYS A 65 -12.92 7.18 17.20
N THR A 66 -13.17 6.76 18.44
CA THR A 66 -13.64 7.63 19.52
C THR A 66 -12.49 8.30 20.27
N SER A 67 -11.24 7.91 19.97
CA SER A 67 -10.08 8.51 20.60
C SER A 67 -10.00 10.00 20.28
N ASN A 68 -9.81 10.83 21.30
CA ASN A 68 -9.53 12.26 21.11
C ASN A 68 -8.10 12.52 20.59
N ASN A 69 -7.25 11.49 20.57
CA ASN A 69 -5.91 11.58 19.99
C ASN A 69 -5.94 11.00 18.57
N GLU A 70 -5.89 11.88 17.57
CA GLU A 70 -5.86 11.51 16.15
C GLU A 70 -4.76 10.49 15.83
N ASP A 71 -3.59 10.60 16.46
CA ASP A 71 -2.46 9.69 16.24
C ASP A 71 -2.69 8.27 16.79
N ASN A 72 -3.68 8.11 17.68
CA ASN A 72 -3.99 6.81 18.31
C ASN A 72 -5.27 6.17 17.74
N LYS A 73 -5.96 6.84 16.82
CA LYS A 73 -7.15 6.27 16.16
C LYS A 73 -6.77 5.13 15.23
N ILE A 74 -5.64 5.24 14.54
CA ILE A 74 -5.18 4.28 13.53
C ILE A 74 -3.89 3.62 14.00
N ARG A 75 -3.85 2.29 13.93
CA ARG A 75 -2.64 1.50 14.20
C ARG A 75 -2.02 1.01 12.92
N HIS A 76 -0.69 0.92 12.91
CA HIS A 76 0.08 0.46 11.77
C HIS A 76 0.94 -0.74 12.18
N PHE A 77 0.72 -1.86 11.51
CA PHE A 77 1.49 -3.07 11.74
C PHE A 77 2.38 -3.35 10.54
N ILE A 78 3.70 -3.40 10.78
CA ILE A 78 4.67 -3.69 9.74
C ILE A 78 4.69 -5.20 9.50
N ILE A 79 4.44 -5.61 8.27
CA ILE A 79 4.61 -6.99 7.83
C ILE A 79 6.08 -7.18 7.44
N GLN A 80 6.78 -8.00 8.20
CA GLN A 80 8.16 -8.35 7.92
C GLN A 80 8.20 -9.44 6.84
N ARG A 81 8.84 -9.13 5.71
CA ARG A 81 9.13 -10.12 4.68
C ARG A 81 10.48 -10.77 4.96
N THR A 82 10.48 -12.07 5.18
CA THR A 82 11.69 -12.89 5.31
C THR A 82 11.75 -13.90 4.17
N THR A 83 12.96 -14.31 3.77
CA THR A 83 13.12 -15.35 2.75
C THR A 83 13.81 -16.55 3.38
N LYS A 84 13.14 -17.70 3.40
CA LYS A 84 13.73 -18.98 3.85
C LYS A 84 13.91 -19.88 2.62
N GLY A 85 15.15 -20.01 2.17
CA GLY A 85 15.46 -20.72 0.94
C GLY A 85 14.88 -20.01 -0.29
N LYS A 86 13.93 -20.65 -0.99
CA LYS A 86 13.26 -20.10 -2.19
C LYS A 86 11.89 -19.49 -1.89
N THR A 87 11.44 -19.55 -0.65
CA THR A 87 10.07 -19.15 -0.27
C THR A 87 10.11 -17.88 0.57
N ALA A 88 9.30 -16.90 0.17
CA ALA A 88 9.06 -15.72 0.99
C ALA A 88 8.05 -16.05 2.09
N HIS A 89 8.23 -15.44 3.25
CA HIS A 89 7.38 -15.58 4.41
C HIS A 89 7.05 -14.19 4.96
N TYR A 90 5.82 -14.02 5.40
CA TYR A 90 5.27 -12.77 5.88
C TYR A 90 4.94 -12.92 7.35
N THR A 91 5.63 -12.16 8.19
CA THR A 91 5.50 -12.23 9.64
C THR A 91 4.94 -10.94 10.18
N ILE A 92 3.99 -11.06 11.09
CA ILE A 92 3.43 -9.97 11.89
C ILE A 92 3.36 -10.47 13.33
N ASP A 93 3.88 -9.67 14.26
CA ASP A 93 4.18 -10.08 15.63
C ASP A 93 4.96 -11.41 15.67
N GLU A 94 4.34 -12.51 16.10
CA GLU A 94 4.96 -13.83 16.25
C GLU A 94 4.43 -14.88 15.25
N LYS A 95 3.51 -14.48 14.35
CA LYS A 95 2.89 -15.41 13.40
C LYS A 95 3.45 -15.23 12.00
N THR A 96 3.75 -16.35 11.34
CA THR A 96 4.33 -16.38 10.00
C THR A 96 3.42 -17.05 9.00
N PHE A 97 3.24 -16.41 7.85
CA PHE A 97 2.36 -16.83 6.77
C PHE A 97 3.14 -16.98 5.45
N LYS A 98 2.55 -17.65 4.47
CA LYS A 98 3.15 -17.83 3.14
C LYS A 98 2.86 -16.66 2.21
N SER A 99 1.79 -15.94 2.46
CA SER A 99 1.35 -14.78 1.68
C SER A 99 0.68 -13.74 2.59
N VAL A 100 0.56 -12.50 2.11
CA VAL A 100 -0.20 -11.43 2.78
C VAL A 100 -1.69 -11.76 2.82
N PRO A 101 -2.33 -12.30 1.77
CA PRO A 101 -3.74 -12.73 1.85
C PRO A 101 -3.97 -13.80 2.92
N ASP A 102 -3.09 -14.80 3.05
CA ASP A 102 -3.23 -15.83 4.10
C ASP A 102 -3.17 -15.21 5.50
N LEU A 103 -2.28 -14.23 5.70
CA LEU A 103 -2.15 -13.47 6.93
C LEU A 103 -3.45 -12.72 7.23
N VAL A 104 -3.97 -11.94 6.27
CA VAL A 104 -5.19 -11.15 6.45
C VAL A 104 -6.38 -12.06 6.74
N ASN A 105 -6.59 -13.10 5.94
CA ASN A 105 -7.67 -14.06 6.10
C ASN A 105 -7.63 -14.73 7.47
N TYR A 106 -6.44 -15.10 7.96
CA TYR A 106 -6.29 -15.67 9.30
C TYR A 106 -6.85 -14.75 10.39
N TYR A 107 -6.46 -13.47 10.41
CA TYR A 107 -6.91 -12.53 11.45
C TYR A 107 -8.39 -12.18 11.33
N VAL A 108 -8.92 -12.08 10.11
CA VAL A 108 -10.34 -11.84 9.85
C VAL A 108 -11.19 -13.04 10.28
N ASP A 109 -10.84 -14.25 9.84
CA ASP A 109 -11.63 -15.47 10.09
C ASP A 109 -11.56 -15.92 11.54
N LYS A 110 -10.38 -15.87 12.16
CA LYS A 110 -10.20 -16.24 13.57
C LYS A 110 -10.69 -15.15 14.52
N LYS A 111 -10.96 -13.95 14.03
CA LYS A 111 -11.29 -12.76 14.82
C LYS A 111 -10.27 -12.55 15.95
N GLU A 112 -9.00 -12.82 15.63
CA GLU A 112 -7.89 -12.65 16.56
C GLU A 112 -7.39 -11.21 16.47
N ALA A 113 -6.99 -10.64 17.60
CA ALA A 113 -6.39 -9.32 17.62
C ALA A 113 -4.98 -9.39 17.02
N VAL A 114 -4.61 -8.39 16.21
CA VAL A 114 -3.26 -8.33 15.63
C VAL A 114 -2.22 -8.05 16.71
N ASN A 115 -2.56 -7.31 17.77
CA ASN A 115 -1.64 -6.98 18.87
C ASN A 115 -2.01 -7.70 20.18
N VAL A 116 -1.23 -8.70 20.58
CA VAL A 116 -1.53 -9.44 21.82
C VAL A 116 -0.75 -8.88 23.03
N GLN A 117 0.37 -8.18 22.84
CA GLN A 117 1.33 -7.99 23.93
C GLN A 117 1.39 -6.58 24.58
N ASN A 118 0.90 -5.49 23.98
CA ASN A 118 1.19 -4.13 24.50
C ASN A 118 0.07 -3.08 24.36
N SER A 119 -1.21 -3.44 24.48
CA SER A 119 -2.26 -2.42 24.58
C SER A 119 -3.50 -2.85 25.32
N SER A 120 -4.06 -1.88 26.05
CA SER A 120 -5.31 -2.00 26.81
C SER A 120 -6.52 -2.35 25.94
N THR A 121 -6.44 -2.12 24.62
CA THR A 121 -7.49 -2.51 23.67
C THR A 121 -6.88 -3.33 22.52
N PRO A 122 -7.58 -4.38 22.05
CA PRO A 122 -7.19 -5.18 20.90
C PRO A 122 -7.56 -4.53 19.55
N ALA A 123 -6.70 -4.67 18.54
CA ALA A 123 -6.97 -4.27 17.16
C ALA A 123 -7.42 -5.47 16.29
N TYR A 124 -8.63 -5.41 15.73
CA TYR A 124 -9.19 -6.48 14.91
C TYR A 124 -9.32 -6.06 13.45
N LEU A 125 -8.96 -6.94 12.52
CA LEU A 125 -9.26 -6.74 11.10
C LEU A 125 -10.69 -7.21 10.83
N LYS A 126 -11.57 -6.31 10.40
CA LYS A 126 -12.99 -6.62 10.14
C LYS A 126 -13.40 -6.28 8.72
N THR A 127 -13.25 -5.02 8.34
CA THR A 127 -13.77 -4.50 7.07
C THR A 127 -12.59 -4.15 6.17
N PRO A 128 -12.36 -4.89 5.07
CA PRO A 128 -11.38 -4.47 4.08
C PRO A 128 -11.89 -3.22 3.36
N ILE A 129 -11.08 -2.16 3.33
CA ILE A 129 -11.40 -0.95 2.57
C ILE A 129 -10.85 -1.10 1.16
N SER A 130 -11.74 -1.15 0.17
CA SER A 130 -11.36 -1.28 -1.23
C SER A 130 -10.65 -0.02 -1.76
N ARG A 131 -9.79 -0.18 -2.76
CA ARG A 131 -9.19 0.94 -3.50
C ARG A 131 -10.25 1.88 -4.04
N GLN A 132 -9.96 3.16 -3.95
CA GLN A 132 -10.83 4.22 -4.45
C GLN A 132 -10.70 4.39 -5.96
N GLU A 133 -11.71 5.00 -6.58
CA GLU A 133 -11.72 5.17 -8.04
C GLU A 133 -10.62 6.10 -8.57
N TRP A 134 -10.13 6.98 -7.71
CA TRP A 134 -9.03 7.90 -8.01
C TRP A 134 -7.65 7.24 -7.93
N GLU A 135 -7.55 6.03 -7.35
CA GLU A 135 -6.31 5.25 -7.31
C GLU A 135 -6.11 4.53 -8.66
N LEU A 136 -5.39 5.18 -9.56
CA LEU A 136 -5.14 4.68 -10.91
C LEU A 136 -4.01 3.64 -10.90
N SER A 137 -4.20 2.55 -11.65
CA SER A 137 -3.11 1.59 -11.91
C SER A 137 -2.09 2.17 -12.88
N HIS A 138 -0.82 1.82 -12.69
CA HIS A 138 0.24 2.18 -13.64
C HIS A 138 -0.03 1.62 -15.04
N ASP A 139 -0.71 0.47 -15.14
CA ASP A 139 -1.06 -0.15 -16.42
C ASP A 139 -2.16 0.62 -17.18
N ASP A 140 -2.93 1.47 -16.50
CA ASP A 140 -3.97 2.30 -17.11
C ASP A 140 -3.40 3.61 -17.70
N ILE A 141 -2.14 3.93 -17.42
CA ILE A 141 -1.50 5.19 -17.81
C ILE A 141 -0.40 4.94 -18.86
N ALA A 142 -0.57 5.52 -20.04
CA ALA A 142 0.44 5.54 -21.08
C ALA A 142 1.11 6.92 -21.15
N GLN A 143 2.36 7.02 -20.68
CA GLN A 143 3.20 8.21 -20.88
C GLN A 143 3.69 8.27 -22.34
N ILE A 144 3.51 9.41 -23.01
CA ILE A 144 3.81 9.55 -24.44
C ILE A 144 4.98 10.51 -24.66
N LYS A 145 4.88 11.75 -24.19
CA LYS A 145 5.89 12.77 -24.44
C LYS A 145 6.02 13.72 -23.25
N LYS A 146 7.25 14.03 -22.84
CA LYS A 146 7.52 15.08 -21.85
C LYS A 146 7.11 16.45 -22.42
N ILE A 147 6.28 17.16 -21.67
CA ILE A 147 5.75 18.48 -22.02
C ILE A 147 6.24 19.59 -21.08
N GLY A 148 6.88 19.24 -19.95
CA GLY A 148 7.45 20.21 -19.04
C GLY A 148 8.29 19.58 -17.94
N GLU A 149 8.98 20.43 -17.18
CA GLU A 149 9.76 20.09 -15.99
C GLU A 149 9.76 21.31 -15.05
N GLY A 150 9.75 21.06 -13.75
CA GLY A 150 9.88 22.10 -12.73
C GLY A 150 10.39 21.53 -11.42
N ALA A 151 10.37 22.36 -10.37
CA ALA A 151 10.89 22.01 -9.04
C ALA A 151 10.27 20.75 -8.40
N PHE A 152 9.09 20.34 -8.86
CA PHE A 152 8.34 19.18 -8.36
C PHE A 152 8.40 17.96 -9.30
N GLY A 153 9.28 17.98 -10.30
CA GLY A 153 9.48 16.90 -11.26
C GLY A 153 9.01 17.22 -12.67
N GLU A 154 8.77 16.16 -13.45
CA GLU A 154 8.48 16.23 -14.87
C GLU A 154 6.97 16.20 -15.12
N VAL A 155 6.54 16.81 -16.22
CA VAL A 155 5.17 16.72 -16.71
C VAL A 155 5.18 16.10 -18.09
N TRP A 156 4.38 15.06 -18.28
CA TRP A 156 4.23 14.30 -19.51
C TRP A 156 2.81 14.41 -20.03
N CYS A 157 2.62 14.48 -21.35
CA CYS A 157 1.33 14.16 -21.93
C CYS A 157 1.22 12.64 -22.11
N GLY A 158 0.01 12.12 -21.97
CA GLY A 158 -0.26 10.70 -22.06
C GLY A 158 -1.73 10.40 -22.29
N LYS A 159 -2.06 9.11 -22.20
CA LYS A 159 -3.44 8.61 -22.28
C LYS A 159 -3.77 7.82 -21.03
N LEU A 160 -4.92 8.09 -20.42
CA LEU A 160 -5.50 7.32 -19.33
C LEU A 160 -6.61 6.42 -19.89
N LYS A 161 -6.54 5.13 -19.60
CA LYS A 161 -7.63 4.18 -19.81
C LYS A 161 -8.56 4.21 -18.60
N LEU A 162 -9.79 4.68 -18.80
CA LEU A 162 -10.81 4.66 -17.75
C LEU A 162 -11.40 3.25 -17.60
N LYS A 163 -12.03 2.96 -16.45
CA LYS A 163 -12.78 1.70 -16.23
C LYS A 163 -13.84 1.44 -17.31
N SER A 164 -14.44 2.52 -17.85
CA SER A 164 -15.35 2.47 -19.00
C SER A 164 -14.69 2.05 -20.34
N SER A 165 -13.41 1.67 -20.32
CA SER A 165 -12.57 1.39 -21.49
C SER A 165 -12.33 2.55 -22.45
N ARG A 166 -12.89 3.73 -22.17
CA ARG A 166 -12.57 4.98 -22.89
C ARG A 166 -11.16 5.42 -22.57
N LYS A 167 -10.49 6.01 -23.57
CA LYS A 167 -9.17 6.62 -23.42
C LYS A 167 -9.31 8.14 -23.46
N VAL A 168 -8.70 8.82 -22.50
CA VAL A 168 -8.69 10.28 -22.43
C VAL A 168 -7.25 10.79 -22.41
N ASP A 169 -7.01 11.91 -23.08
CA ASP A 169 -5.70 12.56 -23.04
C ASP A 169 -5.52 13.27 -21.68
N VAL A 170 -4.36 13.08 -21.07
CA VAL A 170 -4.05 13.55 -19.72
C VAL A 170 -2.66 14.17 -19.65
N ALA A 171 -2.47 15.05 -18.66
CA ALA A 171 -1.16 15.44 -18.17
C ALA A 171 -0.80 14.56 -16.96
N ILE A 172 0.41 14.01 -16.97
CA ILE A 172 0.94 13.10 -15.96
C ILE A 172 2.11 13.81 -15.29
N LYS A 173 1.98 14.12 -14.00
CA LYS A 173 3.07 14.69 -13.21
C LYS A 173 3.87 13.55 -12.59
N VAL A 174 5.13 13.43 -12.98
CA VAL A 174 6.07 12.43 -12.45
C VAL A 174 6.95 13.15 -11.44
N VAL A 175 6.75 12.84 -10.17
CA VAL A 175 7.54 13.43 -9.09
C VAL A 175 8.89 12.72 -9.02
N SER A 176 9.98 13.46 -9.22
CA SER A 176 11.33 12.95 -8.98
C SER A 176 11.73 13.31 -7.56
N PHE A 177 11.89 12.31 -6.69
CA PHE A 177 12.44 12.51 -5.35
C PHE A 177 13.95 12.75 -5.42
N PHE A 178 14.36 13.94 -5.88
CA PHE A 178 15.72 14.44 -5.66
C PHE A 178 15.71 15.30 -4.39
N PHE A 179 16.00 14.69 -3.24
CA PHE A 179 16.34 15.46 -2.04
C PHE A 179 17.75 16.02 -2.21
N ASN A 180 17.85 17.29 -2.63
CA ASN A 180 18.92 18.24 -2.29
C ASN A 180 18.53 19.63 -2.83
N ILE A 181 17.54 20.27 -2.20
CA ILE A 181 17.39 21.72 -2.30
C ILE A 181 18.08 22.30 -1.06
N VAL A 182 19.33 22.72 -1.25
CA VAL A 182 19.95 23.70 -0.36
C VAL A 182 19.33 25.04 -0.72
N PHE A 183 18.46 25.58 0.14
CA PHE A 183 18.15 27.01 0.09
C PHE A 183 19.36 27.75 0.68
N ILE A 184 20.11 28.44 -0.17
CA ILE A 184 20.98 29.54 0.26
C ILE A 184 20.12 30.78 0.15
N TYR A 185 19.79 31.39 1.29
CA TYR A 185 19.22 32.75 1.35
C TYR A 185 20.32 33.77 1.04
#